data_AF-A0A9R0V942-F1
#
_entry.id   AF-A0A9R0V942-F1
#
_cell.length_a   1.000
_cell.length_b   1.000
_cell.length_c   1.000
_cell.angle_alpha   90.00
_cell.angle_beta   90.00
_cell.angle_gamma   90.00
#
_symmetry.space_group_name_H-M   'P 1'
#
loop_
_entity.id
_entity.type
_entity.pdbx_description
1 polymer ?
#
loop_
_entity_poly.entity_id
_entity_poly.type
_entity_poly.pdbx_seq_one_letter_code
_entity_poly.pdbx_strand_id
1 'polypeptide(L)'
;MATTARPLVSVKALDGDMATDAAGVPMPHVMKAPIRPDVITFGNMCRGGRMFAPTRIWRKWHRRVNVRLRRVAVASALAATAVPAIVTARGHRIESVPEFPLVVSDSAEGIEKTSQAIKVLKQLGAYADAEKAKDSVGIRPGKGKMRNRRYINRKGPLIVYGTEGSKIVKAFRNLPGVDVANVERLNLLDLAPGGHLGRFVIWTESAFKKLDEVYGSFEASSSKKKGFVLPRPKMTNADLGRLINSDEVQSVVKPINKEVKRREARKNPLKNAAAVLKLNPYFGTARRMAVLAEAARVKARKEKINSKRTKLSAEEASKIKAAGKAWYQTMISDSDYTEFDVFSKWLGVSQ
;
A
#
# COMPACT_ATOMS: atom_id res chain seq x y z
N MET A 1 54.59 23.24 55.80
CA MET A 1 53.21 22.71 55.71
C MET A 1 52.27 23.87 55.50
N ALA A 2 51.88 24.16 54.25
CA ALA A 2 50.90 25.20 53.97
C ALA A 2 49.51 24.62 54.22
N THR A 3 48.84 25.09 55.28
CA THR A 3 47.44 24.79 55.57
C THR A 3 46.59 25.39 54.44
N THR A 4 46.13 24.54 53.51
CA THR A 4 45.20 24.95 52.46
C THR A 4 43.91 25.44 53.11
N ALA A 5 43.69 26.76 53.16
CA ALA A 5 42.47 27.34 53.69
C ALA A 5 41.26 26.73 52.96
N ARG A 6 40.30 26.17 53.71
CA ARG A 6 39.08 25.60 53.12
C ARG A 6 38.27 26.77 52.53
N PRO A 7 37.90 26.76 51.23
CA PRO A 7 37.09 27.83 50.67
C PRO A 7 35.74 27.91 51.41
N LEU A 8 35.42 29.10 51.89
CA LEU A 8 34.17 29.45 52.58
C LEU A 8 33.16 29.95 51.55
N VAL A 9 31.87 29.63 51.74
CA VAL A 9 30.78 30.19 50.96
C VAL A 9 30.02 31.17 51.84
N SER A 10 29.73 32.37 51.33
CA SER A 10 28.96 33.37 52.05
C SER A 10 27.49 32.94 52.16
N VAL A 11 26.92 33.10 53.35
CA VAL A 11 25.48 32.91 53.59
C VAL A 11 24.80 34.26 53.45
N LYS A 12 23.79 34.34 52.59
CA LYS A 12 23.01 35.57 52.39
C LYS A 12 21.73 35.51 53.21
N ALA A 13 21.42 36.58 53.95
CA ALA A 13 20.15 36.74 54.65
C ALA A 13 19.02 37.10 53.65
N LEU A 14 17.78 36.70 53.95
CA LEU A 14 16.65 36.89 53.03
C LEU A 14 16.01 38.28 53.10
N ASP A 15 16.10 38.97 54.23
CA ASP A 15 15.41 40.26 54.45
C ASP A 15 16.36 41.35 54.95
N GLY A 16 17.35 41.71 54.12
CA GLY A 16 18.27 42.81 54.40
C GLY A 16 19.21 43.11 53.24
N ASP A 17 19.62 44.38 53.13
CA ASP A 17 20.58 44.86 52.13
C ASP A 17 21.85 44.01 52.23
N MET A 18 22.33 43.50 51.10
CA MET A 18 23.18 42.31 50.97
C MET A 18 24.62 42.47 51.56
N ALA A 19 24.71 42.75 52.85
CA ALA A 19 25.95 42.89 53.60
C ALA A 19 26.60 41.51 53.78
N THR A 20 27.87 41.44 53.40
CA THR A 20 28.68 40.21 53.33
C THR A 20 29.29 39.78 54.66
N ASP A 21 28.81 40.30 55.79
CA ASP A 21 29.51 40.22 57.09
C ASP A 21 29.11 39.01 57.95
N ALA A 22 28.26 38.11 57.43
CA ALA A 22 27.95 36.86 58.09
C ALA A 22 29.09 35.83 57.93
N ALA A 23 29.47 35.16 59.02
CA ALA A 23 30.51 34.13 59.01
C ALA A 23 30.19 33.04 57.97
N GLY A 24 31.04 32.94 56.93
CA GLY A 24 30.85 31.99 55.84
C GLY A 24 30.90 30.53 56.32
N VAL A 25 30.13 29.65 55.68
CA VAL A 25 30.12 28.23 56.00
C VAL A 25 31.17 27.52 55.12
N PRO A 26 31.97 26.59 55.66
CA PRO A 26 32.93 25.83 54.86
C PRO A 26 32.21 25.06 53.75
N MET A 27 32.70 25.21 52.52
CA MET A 27 32.15 24.48 51.38
C MET A 27 32.23 22.96 51.65
N PRO A 28 31.10 22.23 51.62
CA PRO A 28 31.07 20.79 51.84
C PRO A 28 32.03 20.07 50.90
N HIS A 29 32.74 19.05 51.39
CA HIS A 29 33.73 18.33 50.60
C HIS A 29 33.13 17.69 49.32
N VAL A 30 31.84 17.31 49.34
CA VAL A 30 31.15 16.77 48.15
C VAL A 30 31.07 17.78 47.00
N MET A 31 30.96 19.08 47.29
CA MET A 31 30.94 20.14 46.26
C MET A 31 32.34 20.42 45.68
N LYS A 32 33.39 19.90 46.34
CA LYS A 32 34.78 19.90 45.85
C LYS A 32 35.14 18.57 45.19
N ALA A 33 34.22 17.61 45.16
CA ALA A 33 34.47 16.35 44.49
C ALA A 33 34.82 16.63 43.03
N PRO A 34 35.85 15.98 42.48
CA PRO A 34 36.18 16.15 41.08
C PRO A 34 34.97 15.75 40.25
N ILE A 35 34.51 16.64 39.36
CA ILE A 35 33.50 16.30 38.39
C ILE A 35 34.11 15.17 37.54
N ARG A 36 33.51 13.98 37.59
CA ARG A 36 33.93 12.76 36.87
C ARG A 36 33.06 12.59 35.61
N PRO A 37 33.29 13.35 34.52
CA PRO A 37 32.54 13.18 33.27
C PRO A 37 32.78 11.79 32.66
N ASP A 38 33.88 11.13 32.99
CA ASP A 38 34.21 9.76 32.62
C ASP A 38 33.18 8.75 33.15
N VAL A 39 32.69 8.89 34.39
CA VAL A 39 31.71 7.94 34.97
C VAL A 39 30.33 8.05 34.31
N ILE A 40 29.96 9.25 33.84
CA ILE A 40 28.65 9.51 33.23
C ILE A 40 28.65 9.18 31.72
N THR A 41 29.79 9.04 31.04
CA THR A 41 29.87 9.03 29.56
C THR A 41 29.90 7.66 28.88
N PHE A 42 29.96 6.54 29.61
CA PHE A 42 30.09 5.22 28.97
C PHE A 42 28.78 4.63 28.43
N GLY A 43 27.62 5.20 28.78
CA GLY A 43 26.30 4.76 28.30
C GLY A 43 25.83 5.48 27.05
N ASN A 44 25.14 4.77 26.14
CA ASN A 44 24.52 5.37 24.94
C ASN A 44 23.33 6.30 25.27
N MET A 45 22.74 6.14 26.45
CA MET A 45 21.69 7.01 27.00
C MET A 45 22.22 8.31 27.61
N CYS A 46 23.54 8.41 27.82
CA CYS A 46 24.14 9.56 28.49
C CYS A 46 24.51 10.69 27.51
N ARG A 47 24.37 11.94 27.96
CA ARG A 47 24.81 13.12 27.17
C ARG A 47 26.33 13.10 27.01
N GLY A 48 26.80 13.13 25.76
CA GLY A 48 28.23 12.99 25.43
C GLY A 48 28.75 11.55 25.43
N GLY A 49 27.87 10.56 25.66
CA GLY A 49 28.22 9.15 25.58
C GLY A 49 28.30 8.60 24.16
N ARG A 50 28.78 7.36 24.04
CA ARG A 50 29.00 6.71 22.73
C ARG A 50 27.69 6.19 22.13
N MET A 51 27.50 6.35 20.83
CA MET A 51 26.35 5.78 20.11
C MET A 51 26.34 4.24 20.21
N PHE A 52 25.16 3.65 20.40
CA PHE A 52 24.97 2.20 20.29
C PHE A 52 25.26 1.72 18.87
N ALA A 53 26.00 0.60 18.74
CA ALA A 53 26.44 0.05 17.46
C ALA A 53 27.05 1.11 16.52
N PRO A 54 28.20 1.72 16.90
CA PRO A 54 28.78 2.81 16.14
C PRO A 54 29.09 2.36 14.71
N THR A 55 28.92 3.26 13.74
CA THR A 55 29.21 2.94 12.33
C THR A 55 30.69 2.59 12.16
N ARG A 56 30.96 1.35 11.78
CA ARG A 56 32.31 0.85 11.60
C ARG A 56 32.75 0.98 10.14
N ILE A 57 34.07 1.09 9.95
CA ILE A 57 34.69 1.16 8.63
C ILE A 57 34.44 -0.10 7.80
N TRP A 58 34.31 -1.28 8.43
CA TRP A 58 34.09 -2.57 7.77
C TRP A 58 32.64 -2.83 7.33
N ARG A 59 31.76 -1.81 7.35
CA ARG A 59 30.46 -1.92 6.70
C ARG A 59 30.68 -2.31 5.23
N LYS A 60 29.95 -3.32 4.73
CA LYS A 60 30.04 -3.73 3.33
C LYS A 60 29.44 -2.66 2.41
N TRP A 61 30.26 -1.69 1.98
CA TRP A 61 29.85 -0.57 1.10
C TRP A 61 29.68 -1.01 -0.35
N HIS A 62 30.59 -1.84 -0.84
CA HIS A 62 30.57 -2.32 -2.22
C HIS A 62 29.64 -3.54 -2.37
N ARG A 63 28.93 -3.59 -3.49
CA ARG A 63 28.09 -4.71 -3.90
C ARG A 63 28.62 -5.24 -5.22
N ARG A 64 29.06 -6.50 -5.23
CA ARG A 64 29.47 -7.19 -6.46
C ARG A 64 28.22 -7.51 -7.27
N VAL A 65 28.17 -7.04 -8.51
CA VAL A 65 27.10 -7.34 -9.47
C VAL A 65 27.67 -8.27 -10.54
N ASN A 66 26.89 -9.27 -10.95
CA ASN A 66 27.30 -10.18 -12.02
C ASN A 66 27.48 -9.39 -13.33
N VAL A 67 28.61 -9.62 -14.02
CA VAL A 67 28.96 -8.94 -15.27
C VAL A 67 27.90 -9.20 -16.34
N ARG A 68 27.38 -10.43 -16.45
CA ARG A 68 26.34 -10.77 -17.42
C ARG A 68 25.05 -9.98 -17.17
N LEU A 69 24.60 -9.92 -15.90
CA LEU A 69 23.42 -9.16 -15.50
C LEU A 69 23.58 -7.66 -15.81
N ARG A 70 24.76 -7.10 -15.51
CA ARG A 70 25.05 -5.69 -15.82
C ARG A 70 25.01 -5.42 -17.32
N ARG A 71 25.56 -6.31 -18.15
CA ARG A 71 25.54 -6.16 -19.62
C ARG A 71 24.11 -6.21 -20.18
N VAL A 72 23.29 -7.13 -19.68
CA VAL A 72 21.86 -7.23 -20.05
C VAL A 72 21.10 -5.97 -19.66
N ALA A 73 21.33 -5.44 -18.46
CA ALA A 73 20.69 -4.20 -18.02
C ALA A 73 21.07 -3.00 -18.91
N VAL A 74 22.33 -2.90 -19.33
CA VAL A 74 22.76 -1.84 -20.27
C VAL A 74 22.10 -2.00 -21.64
N ALA A 75 22.04 -3.22 -22.18
CA ALA A 75 21.36 -3.47 -23.46
C ALA A 75 19.85 -3.11 -23.38
N SER A 76 19.18 -3.44 -22.29
CA SER A 76 17.79 -3.04 -22.06
C SER A 76 17.61 -1.52 -21.95
N ALA A 77 18.53 -0.84 -21.26
CA ALA A 77 18.51 0.61 -21.15
C ALA A 77 18.72 1.27 -22.53
N LEU A 78 19.62 0.74 -23.37
CA LEU A 78 19.84 1.21 -24.74
C LEU A 78 18.59 1.03 -25.60
N ALA A 79 17.97 -0.14 -25.57
CA ALA A 79 16.73 -0.39 -26.32
C ALA A 79 15.62 0.61 -25.94
N ALA A 80 15.52 0.97 -24.65
CA ALA A 80 14.55 1.96 -24.19
C ALA A 80 14.79 3.39 -24.73
N THR A 81 16.02 3.72 -25.14
CA THR A 81 16.34 5.05 -25.72
C THR A 81 15.78 5.22 -27.13
N ALA A 82 15.53 4.12 -27.85
CA ALA A 82 14.97 4.13 -29.19
C ALA A 82 13.44 4.28 -29.21
N VAL A 83 12.76 4.16 -28.05
CA VAL A 83 11.30 4.20 -27.96
C VAL A 83 10.84 5.56 -27.42
N PRO A 84 10.25 6.44 -28.25
CA PRO A 84 9.82 7.78 -27.84
C PRO A 84 8.89 7.76 -26.64
N ALA A 85 7.95 6.81 -26.58
CA ALA A 85 6.99 6.69 -25.47
C ALA A 85 7.68 6.54 -24.10
N ILE A 86 8.77 5.76 -24.03
CA ILE A 86 9.51 5.56 -22.77
C ILE A 86 10.32 6.83 -22.43
N VAL A 87 10.90 7.48 -23.44
CA VAL A 87 11.68 8.71 -23.27
C VAL A 87 10.81 9.87 -22.79
N THR A 88 9.62 10.03 -23.36
CA THR A 88 8.61 11.01 -22.90
C THR A 88 8.09 10.67 -21.52
N ALA A 89 7.80 9.39 -21.23
CA ALA A 89 7.35 8.95 -19.90
C ALA A 89 8.38 9.22 -18.80
N ARG A 90 9.68 9.13 -19.11
CA ARG A 90 10.75 9.55 -18.20
C ARG A 90 10.74 11.06 -17.93
N GLY A 91 10.15 11.84 -18.83
CA GLY A 91 9.97 13.27 -18.71
C GLY A 91 10.99 14.09 -19.48
N HIS A 92 11.56 13.59 -20.57
CA HIS A 92 12.34 14.41 -21.50
C HIS A 92 11.41 15.27 -22.40
N ARG A 93 11.87 16.46 -22.80
CA ARG A 93 11.18 17.30 -23.80
C ARG A 93 11.69 16.97 -25.20
N ILE A 94 10.92 16.21 -25.97
CA ILE A 94 11.34 15.64 -27.27
C ILE A 94 10.37 15.92 -28.42
N GLU A 95 9.43 16.84 -28.24
CA GLU A 95 8.36 17.14 -29.20
C GLU A 95 8.89 17.68 -30.55
N SER A 96 9.99 18.43 -30.53
CA SER A 96 10.62 19.02 -31.72
C SER A 96 11.73 18.16 -32.33
N VAL A 97 11.98 16.97 -31.80
CA VAL A 97 13.03 16.07 -32.30
C VAL A 97 12.48 15.29 -33.50
N PRO A 98 13.20 15.22 -34.63
CA PRO A 98 12.67 14.67 -35.89
C PRO A 98 12.46 13.15 -35.84
N GLU A 99 13.37 12.41 -35.20
CA GLU A 99 13.35 10.94 -35.19
C GLU A 99 13.98 10.34 -33.94
N PHE A 100 13.69 9.07 -33.69
CA PHE A 100 14.28 8.27 -32.61
C PHE A 100 14.68 6.89 -33.14
N PRO A 101 15.88 6.38 -32.79
CA PRO A 101 16.96 7.06 -32.06
C PRO A 101 17.58 8.22 -32.88
N LEU A 102 17.96 9.31 -32.22
CA LEU A 102 18.56 10.47 -32.90
C LEU A 102 20.04 10.23 -33.17
N VAL A 103 20.42 10.20 -34.45
CA VAL A 103 21.80 10.02 -34.91
C VAL A 103 22.26 11.28 -35.65
N VAL A 104 23.49 11.74 -35.38
CA VAL A 104 24.10 12.92 -35.99
C VAL A 104 25.41 12.55 -36.67
N SER A 105 25.75 13.26 -37.74
CA SER A 105 27.02 13.06 -38.46
C SER A 105 28.24 13.22 -37.55
N ASP A 106 29.33 12.54 -37.88
CA ASP A 106 30.60 12.60 -37.13
C ASP A 106 31.23 13.99 -37.12
N SER A 107 30.77 14.93 -37.96
CA SER A 107 31.17 16.34 -37.89
C SER A 107 30.88 16.98 -36.52
N ALA A 108 29.89 16.46 -35.78
CA ALA A 108 29.59 16.89 -34.43
C ALA A 108 30.74 16.62 -33.43
N GLU A 109 31.62 15.65 -33.71
CA GLU A 109 32.77 15.33 -32.86
C GLU A 109 33.85 16.42 -32.90
N GLY A 110 33.91 17.19 -33.98
CA GLY A 110 34.83 18.32 -34.16
C GLY A 110 34.42 19.60 -33.42
N ILE A 111 33.24 19.63 -32.78
CA ILE A 111 32.74 20.81 -32.08
C ILE A 111 33.55 21.04 -30.79
N GLU A 112 34.15 22.22 -30.68
CA GLU A 112 34.97 22.61 -29.52
C GLU A 112 34.25 23.59 -28.59
N LYS A 113 33.47 24.52 -29.16
CA LYS A 113 32.87 25.62 -28.40
C LYS A 113 31.47 25.26 -27.94
N THR A 114 31.17 25.58 -26.68
CA THR A 114 29.84 25.42 -26.07
C THR A 114 28.75 26.18 -26.85
N SER A 115 29.08 27.35 -27.40
CA SER A 115 28.16 28.14 -28.22
C SER A 115 27.75 27.43 -29.51
N GLN A 116 28.66 26.68 -30.14
CA GLN A 116 28.37 25.84 -31.29
C GLN A 116 27.52 24.63 -30.89
N ALA A 117 27.84 23.98 -29.77
CA ALA A 117 27.03 22.88 -29.24
C ALA A 117 25.56 23.28 -28.98
N ILE A 118 25.33 24.49 -28.44
CA ILE A 118 23.97 25.02 -28.26
C ILE A 118 23.27 25.22 -29.61
N LYS A 119 23.96 25.76 -30.62
CA LYS A 119 23.39 25.94 -31.97
C LYS A 119 22.95 24.60 -32.57
N VAL A 120 23.79 23.57 -32.46
CA VAL A 120 23.47 22.22 -32.95
C VAL A 120 22.28 21.63 -32.21
N LEU A 121 22.23 21.70 -30.88
CA LEU A 121 21.07 21.20 -30.13
C LEU A 121 19.77 21.92 -30.48
N LYS A 122 19.83 23.22 -30.81
CA LYS A 122 18.65 23.98 -31.27
C LYS A 122 18.19 23.51 -32.65
N GLN A 123 19.13 23.31 -33.58
CA GLN A 123 18.82 22.80 -34.92
C GLN A 123 18.21 21.39 -34.88
N LEU A 124 18.68 20.54 -33.97
CA LEU A 124 18.15 19.18 -33.78
C LEU A 124 16.84 19.12 -32.99
N GLY A 125 16.33 20.27 -32.49
CA GLY A 125 15.16 20.31 -31.62
C GLY A 125 15.40 19.77 -30.19
N ALA A 126 16.62 19.35 -29.85
CA ALA A 126 16.98 18.74 -28.58
C ALA A 126 17.26 19.75 -27.43
N TYR A 127 17.42 21.04 -27.75
CA TYR A 127 17.84 22.05 -26.75
C TYR A 127 16.80 22.32 -25.67
N ALA A 128 15.51 22.14 -25.95
CA ALA A 128 14.43 22.35 -24.98
C ALA A 128 14.57 21.47 -23.72
N ASP A 129 15.17 20.28 -23.86
CA ASP A 129 15.44 19.38 -22.74
C ASP A 129 16.62 19.87 -21.87
N ALA A 130 17.64 20.46 -22.49
CA ALA A 130 18.75 21.10 -21.79
C ALA A 130 18.32 22.40 -21.08
N GLU A 131 17.45 23.20 -21.70
CA GLU A 131 16.85 24.39 -21.06
C GLU A 131 16.01 23.99 -19.84
N LYS A 132 15.18 22.95 -19.97
CA LYS A 132 14.45 22.40 -18.81
C LYS A 132 15.38 21.99 -17.68
N ALA A 133 16.54 21.42 -17.99
CA ALA A 133 17.54 21.07 -16.98
C ALA A 133 18.19 22.32 -16.35
N LYS A 134 18.46 23.36 -17.14
CA LYS A 134 18.94 24.68 -16.66
C LYS A 134 17.97 25.32 -15.67
N ASP A 135 16.69 25.38 -16.03
CA ASP A 135 15.66 26.03 -15.20
C ASP A 135 15.35 25.23 -13.94
N SER A 136 15.60 23.92 -13.96
CA SER A 136 15.41 23.04 -12.81
C SER A 136 16.48 23.15 -11.73
N VAL A 137 17.51 23.98 -11.91
CA VAL A 137 18.60 24.13 -10.95
C VAL A 137 18.06 24.75 -9.67
N GLY A 138 17.90 23.92 -8.64
CA GLY A 138 17.39 24.31 -7.33
C GLY A 138 18.41 24.11 -6.21
N ILE A 139 18.27 24.87 -5.13
CA ILE A 139 19.05 24.67 -3.90
C ILE A 139 18.52 23.43 -3.18
N ARG A 140 19.41 22.46 -2.90
CA ARG A 140 19.11 21.22 -2.18
C ARG A 140 18.62 21.54 -0.75
N PRO A 141 17.46 20.99 -0.33
CA PRO A 141 17.01 21.11 1.05
C PRO A 141 17.87 20.26 2.01
N GLY A 142 17.87 20.65 3.28
CA GLY A 142 18.52 19.92 4.37
C GLY A 142 20.06 20.01 4.40
N LYS A 143 20.68 19.08 5.13
CA LYS A 143 22.13 19.08 5.45
C LYS A 143 23.04 18.85 4.24
N GLY A 144 22.50 18.47 3.08
CA GLY A 144 23.28 18.29 1.85
C GLY A 144 23.95 19.57 1.37
N LYS A 145 23.31 20.72 1.63
CA LYS A 145 23.81 22.06 1.29
C LYS A 145 25.19 22.34 1.90
N MET A 146 25.43 21.88 3.13
CA MET A 146 26.69 22.05 3.86
C MET A 146 27.79 21.06 3.43
N ARG A 147 27.47 20.07 2.57
CA ARG A 147 28.39 18.98 2.18
C ARG A 147 28.68 19.02 0.68
N ASN A 148 28.96 20.20 0.13
CA ASN A 148 29.30 20.42 -1.30
C ASN A 148 28.25 19.89 -2.30
N ARG A 149 26.98 19.77 -1.89
CA ARG A 149 25.85 19.32 -2.73
C ARG A 149 24.74 20.36 -2.71
N ARG A 150 25.10 21.63 -2.89
CA ARG A 150 24.20 22.79 -2.80
C ARG A 150 23.15 22.79 -3.89
N TYR A 151 23.51 22.44 -5.13
CA TYR A 151 22.60 22.47 -6.27
C TYR A 151 22.16 21.06 -6.68
N ILE A 152 20.95 20.97 -7.22
CA ILE A 152 20.41 19.79 -7.91
C ILE A 152 19.90 20.26 -9.26
N ASN A 153 20.24 19.53 -10.30
CA ASN A 153 19.75 19.73 -11.65
C ASN A 153 19.16 18.43 -12.20
N ARG A 154 18.18 18.54 -13.09
CA ARG A 154 17.66 17.39 -13.84
C ARG A 154 18.69 16.88 -14.84
N LYS A 155 18.52 15.62 -15.25
CA LYS A 155 19.31 14.98 -16.31
C LYS A 155 18.62 15.25 -17.65
N GLY A 156 19.31 15.99 -18.51
CA GLY A 156 18.92 16.24 -19.90
C GLY A 156 19.52 15.20 -20.86
N PRO A 157 19.80 15.58 -22.12
CA PRO A 157 20.27 14.65 -23.12
C PRO A 157 21.64 14.07 -22.77
N LEU A 158 21.88 12.82 -23.17
CA LEU A 158 23.19 12.17 -23.13
C LEU A 158 23.77 12.19 -24.55
N ILE A 159 24.95 12.77 -24.72
CA ILE A 159 25.67 12.74 -26.00
C ILE A 159 26.61 11.55 -26.00
N VAL A 160 26.49 10.66 -26.99
CA VAL A 160 27.34 9.50 -27.13
C VAL A 160 28.19 9.60 -28.39
N TYR A 161 29.51 9.48 -28.21
CA TYR A 161 30.51 9.65 -29.26
C TYR A 161 31.42 8.42 -29.41
N GLY A 162 31.99 8.25 -30.61
CA GLY A 162 32.71 7.05 -31.02
C GLY A 162 34.24 7.16 -30.89
N THR A 163 34.80 8.34 -31.11
CA THR A 163 36.27 8.53 -31.18
C THR A 163 36.86 8.85 -29.81
N GLU A 164 37.97 8.19 -29.44
CA GLU A 164 38.70 8.56 -28.22
C GLU A 164 39.34 9.95 -28.36
N GLY A 165 39.39 10.73 -27.27
CA GLY A 165 39.96 12.09 -27.30
C GLY A 165 39.12 13.15 -28.05
N SER A 166 37.91 12.80 -28.48
CA SER A 166 37.01 13.70 -29.22
C SER A 166 36.76 15.04 -28.50
N LYS A 167 36.75 16.12 -29.27
CA LYS A 167 36.62 17.50 -28.76
C LYS A 167 35.21 17.81 -28.26
N ILE A 168 34.22 17.02 -28.69
CA ILE A 168 32.81 17.06 -28.25
C ILE A 168 32.66 17.07 -26.72
N VAL A 169 33.55 16.38 -26.01
CA VAL A 169 33.52 16.33 -24.54
C VAL A 169 33.69 17.73 -23.95
N LYS A 170 34.60 18.55 -24.50
CA LYS A 170 34.84 19.90 -24.02
C LYS A 170 33.66 20.82 -24.32
N ALA A 171 33.04 20.67 -25.49
CA ALA A 171 31.92 21.49 -25.91
C ALA A 171 30.63 21.22 -25.13
N PHE A 172 30.34 19.97 -24.79
CA PHE A 172 29.06 19.59 -24.17
C PHE A 172 29.10 19.45 -22.64
N ARG A 173 30.27 19.23 -22.01
CA ARG A 173 30.38 18.98 -20.55
C ARG A 173 29.84 20.11 -19.67
N ASN A 174 29.91 21.37 -20.12
CA ASN A 174 29.46 22.52 -19.33
C ASN A 174 27.98 22.87 -19.53
N LEU A 175 27.27 22.15 -20.41
CA LEU A 175 25.84 22.40 -20.63
C LEU A 175 25.03 21.83 -19.46
N PRO A 176 24.03 22.57 -18.96
CA PRO A 176 23.28 22.16 -17.79
C PRO A 176 22.50 20.87 -18.06
N GLY A 177 22.77 19.84 -17.24
CA GLY A 177 22.07 18.55 -17.30
C GLY A 177 22.49 17.64 -18.45
N VAL A 178 23.36 18.09 -19.35
CA VAL A 178 23.90 17.27 -20.44
C VAL A 178 25.06 16.44 -19.91
N ASP A 179 25.05 15.15 -20.20
CA ASP A 179 26.19 14.27 -19.93
C ASP A 179 26.80 13.83 -21.28
N VAL A 180 28.07 13.42 -21.26
CA VAL A 180 28.80 12.96 -22.45
C VAL A 180 29.44 11.61 -22.13
N ALA A 181 29.26 10.62 -22.99
CA ALA A 181 29.82 9.28 -22.81
C ALA A 181 30.42 8.75 -24.12
N ASN A 182 31.45 7.91 -24.02
CA ASN A 182 31.97 7.18 -25.18
C ASN A 182 31.30 5.80 -25.23
N VAL A 183 30.96 5.33 -26.43
CA VAL A 183 30.25 4.05 -26.67
C VAL A 183 30.90 2.87 -25.97
N GLU A 184 32.22 2.81 -25.98
CA GLU A 184 32.98 1.66 -25.48
C GLU A 184 32.92 1.55 -23.95
N ARG A 185 32.65 2.67 -23.28
CA ARG A 185 32.58 2.81 -21.81
C ARG A 185 31.21 3.26 -21.31
N LEU A 186 30.15 2.93 -22.05
CA LEU A 186 28.77 3.20 -21.63
C LEU A 186 28.47 2.51 -20.30
N ASN A 187 27.92 3.29 -19.38
CA ASN A 187 27.52 2.81 -18.07
C ASN A 187 26.00 2.86 -17.92
N LEU A 188 25.47 2.00 -17.02
CA LEU A 188 24.03 1.95 -16.76
C LEU A 188 23.52 3.20 -16.05
N LEU A 189 24.37 3.87 -15.27
CA LEU A 189 23.97 5.01 -14.44
C LEU A 189 23.69 6.27 -15.26
N ASP A 190 24.37 6.41 -16.39
CA ASP A 190 24.21 7.49 -17.35
C ASP A 190 22.99 7.22 -18.23
N LEU A 191 22.76 5.96 -18.64
CA LEU A 191 21.61 5.57 -19.46
C LEU A 191 20.30 5.51 -18.68
N ALA A 192 20.35 5.08 -17.41
CA ALA A 192 19.18 4.97 -16.53
C ALA A 192 19.43 5.66 -15.17
N PRO A 193 19.55 7.01 -15.13
CA PRO A 193 19.74 7.74 -13.89
C PRO A 193 18.57 7.50 -12.94
N GLY A 194 18.86 7.12 -11.69
CA GLY A 194 17.84 6.80 -10.69
C GLY A 194 17.16 5.44 -10.91
N GLY A 195 17.64 4.62 -11.84
CA GLY A 195 17.02 3.33 -12.20
C GLY A 195 15.85 3.45 -13.17
N HIS A 196 15.57 4.65 -13.69
CA HIS A 196 14.51 4.88 -14.67
C HIS A 196 15.05 4.82 -16.10
N LEU A 197 14.55 3.87 -16.89
CA LEU A 197 14.90 3.63 -18.29
C LEU A 197 14.36 4.73 -19.23
N GLY A 198 14.92 4.79 -20.45
CA GLY A 198 14.50 5.72 -21.50
C GLY A 198 15.05 7.14 -21.32
N ARG A 199 16.37 7.28 -21.14
CA ARG A 199 16.99 8.61 -21.23
C ARG A 199 17.04 9.07 -22.69
N PHE A 200 16.88 10.37 -22.94
CA PHE A 200 17.12 10.92 -24.28
C PHE A 200 18.61 10.88 -24.61
N VAL A 201 18.99 10.16 -25.67
CA VAL A 201 20.37 9.98 -26.11
C VAL A 201 20.53 10.45 -27.55
N ILE A 202 21.62 11.17 -27.82
CA ILE A 202 22.02 11.63 -29.15
C ILE A 202 23.31 10.90 -29.51
N TRP A 203 23.32 10.21 -30.64
CA TRP A 203 24.43 9.37 -31.09
C TRP A 203 25.21 10.04 -32.21
N THR A 204 26.54 9.98 -32.20
CA THR A 204 27.30 10.19 -33.43
C THR A 204 27.19 8.97 -34.33
N GLU A 205 27.35 9.16 -35.64
CA GLU A 205 27.23 8.08 -36.62
C GLU A 205 28.23 6.94 -36.35
N SER A 206 29.50 7.29 -36.12
CA SER A 206 30.55 6.34 -35.70
C SER A 206 30.21 5.64 -34.39
N ALA A 207 29.60 6.36 -33.43
CA ALA A 207 29.17 5.77 -32.19
C ALA A 207 28.07 4.71 -32.40
N PHE A 208 27.10 5.03 -33.24
CA PHE A 208 25.97 4.15 -33.52
C PHE A 208 26.43 2.87 -34.22
N LYS A 209 27.31 2.98 -35.22
CA LYS A 209 27.89 1.82 -35.93
C LYS A 209 28.68 0.88 -35.00
N LYS A 210 29.40 1.43 -34.01
CA LYS A 210 30.17 0.64 -33.03
C LYS A 210 29.29 -0.16 -32.05
N LEU A 211 27.99 0.11 -31.92
CA LEU A 211 27.14 -0.60 -30.97
C LEU A 211 27.07 -2.10 -31.26
N ASP A 212 26.98 -2.49 -32.53
CA ASP A 212 26.92 -3.89 -32.95
C ASP A 212 28.23 -4.63 -32.64
N GLU A 213 29.38 -4.00 -32.81
CA GLU A 213 30.67 -4.57 -32.39
C GLU A 213 30.75 -4.80 -30.87
N VAL A 214 30.13 -3.90 -30.09
CA VAL A 214 30.19 -3.89 -28.63
C VAL A 214 29.22 -4.90 -28.00
N TYR A 215 28.00 -5.03 -28.55
CA TYR A 215 26.93 -5.84 -27.97
C TYR A 215 26.55 -7.08 -28.79
N GLY A 216 26.97 -7.17 -30.05
CA GLY A 216 26.58 -8.23 -30.98
C GLY A 216 25.15 -8.06 -31.48
N SER A 217 24.69 -9.03 -32.26
CA SER A 217 23.31 -9.11 -32.75
C SER A 217 22.56 -10.27 -32.07
N PHE A 218 21.33 -10.54 -32.50
CA PHE A 218 20.59 -11.73 -32.04
C PHE A 218 21.15 -13.04 -32.61
N GLU A 219 21.94 -12.95 -33.69
CA GLU A 219 22.50 -14.08 -34.43
C GLU A 219 24.01 -14.25 -34.14
N ALA A 220 24.74 -13.15 -33.99
CA ALA A 220 26.18 -13.14 -33.78
C ALA A 220 26.56 -12.67 -32.37
N SER A 221 27.51 -13.35 -31.74
CA SER A 221 28.08 -12.92 -30.46
C SER A 221 28.88 -11.63 -30.60
N SER A 222 28.96 -10.83 -29.53
CA SER A 222 29.70 -9.56 -29.56
C SER A 222 31.21 -9.75 -29.73
N SER A 223 31.84 -8.92 -30.55
CA SER A 223 33.29 -8.92 -30.77
C SER A 223 34.06 -8.41 -29.55
N LYS A 224 33.61 -7.32 -28.92
CA LYS A 224 34.34 -6.72 -27.78
C LYS A 224 34.07 -7.40 -26.44
N LYS A 225 32.88 -7.99 -26.24
CA LYS A 225 32.49 -8.60 -24.96
C LYS A 225 32.53 -10.12 -25.06
N LYS A 226 33.68 -10.72 -24.78
CA LYS A 226 33.87 -12.19 -24.79
C LYS A 226 32.69 -12.95 -24.17
N GLY A 227 32.10 -13.85 -24.97
CA GLY A 227 30.99 -14.73 -24.58
C GLY A 227 29.66 -14.03 -24.29
N PHE A 228 29.47 -12.78 -24.70
CA PHE A 228 28.20 -12.08 -24.57
C PHE A 228 27.36 -12.21 -25.85
N VAL A 229 26.08 -12.48 -25.63
CA VAL A 229 25.03 -12.53 -26.66
C VAL A 229 23.83 -11.77 -26.11
N LEU A 230 23.08 -11.09 -26.98
CA LEU A 230 21.87 -10.40 -26.58
C LEU A 230 20.84 -11.37 -25.97
N PRO A 231 20.11 -10.95 -24.93
CA PRO A 231 19.08 -11.78 -24.31
C PRO A 231 17.93 -12.00 -25.30
N ARG A 232 17.53 -13.27 -25.48
CA ARG A 232 16.33 -13.59 -26.26
C ARG A 232 15.08 -13.27 -25.44
N PRO A 233 14.09 -12.55 -26.01
CA PRO A 233 12.84 -12.30 -25.31
C PRO A 233 12.06 -13.61 -25.14
N LYS A 234 11.26 -13.70 -24.07
CA LYS A 234 10.39 -14.88 -23.84
C LYS A 234 9.26 -15.00 -24.86
N MET A 235 8.85 -13.86 -25.41
CA MET A 235 7.83 -13.75 -26.45
C MET A 235 8.46 -13.15 -27.70
N THR A 236 8.15 -13.70 -28.86
CA THR A 236 8.58 -13.14 -30.15
C THR A 236 7.83 -11.84 -30.46
N ASN A 237 6.53 -11.81 -30.17
CA ASN A 237 5.68 -10.62 -30.26
C ASN A 237 5.12 -10.26 -28.88
N ALA A 238 5.31 -9.01 -28.46
CA ALA A 238 4.82 -8.49 -27.17
C ALA A 238 3.39 -7.92 -27.26
N ASP A 239 2.83 -7.74 -28.47
CA ASP A 239 1.47 -7.25 -28.67
C ASP A 239 0.45 -8.38 -28.41
N LEU A 240 0.08 -8.51 -27.13
CA LEU A 240 -0.96 -9.43 -26.69
C LEU A 240 -2.32 -9.08 -27.28
N GLY A 241 -2.61 -7.80 -27.54
CA GLY A 241 -3.89 -7.40 -28.12
C GLY A 241 -4.06 -7.99 -29.52
N ARG A 242 -3.02 -7.88 -30.35
CA ARG A 242 -3.00 -8.53 -31.67
C ARG A 242 -3.11 -10.05 -31.59
N LEU A 243 -2.39 -10.70 -30.67
CA LEU A 243 -2.44 -12.15 -30.52
C LEU A 243 -3.82 -12.63 -30.04
N ILE A 244 -4.40 -11.95 -29.05
CA ILE A 244 -5.70 -12.29 -28.50
C ILE A 244 -6.80 -12.09 -29.55
N ASN A 245 -6.73 -11.01 -30.32
CA ASN A 245 -7.73 -10.67 -31.33
C ASN A 245 -7.49 -11.34 -32.69
N SER A 246 -6.51 -12.25 -32.79
CA SER A 246 -6.28 -13.03 -33.99
C SER A 246 -7.42 -14.01 -34.23
N ASP A 247 -7.73 -14.30 -35.49
CA ASP A 247 -8.85 -15.17 -35.87
C ASP A 247 -8.64 -16.60 -35.34
N GLU A 248 -7.40 -17.05 -35.28
CA GLU A 248 -7.02 -18.36 -34.75
C GLU A 248 -7.37 -18.50 -33.26
N VAL A 249 -7.20 -17.42 -32.48
CA VAL A 249 -7.58 -17.43 -31.06
C VAL A 249 -9.08 -17.20 -30.91
N GLN A 250 -9.64 -16.19 -31.57
CA GLN A 250 -11.04 -15.81 -31.41
C GLN A 250 -12.02 -16.88 -31.91
N SER A 251 -11.66 -17.67 -32.92
CA SER A 251 -12.49 -18.79 -33.40
C SER A 251 -12.68 -19.91 -32.38
N VAL A 252 -11.73 -20.07 -31.43
CA VAL A 252 -11.77 -21.11 -30.39
C VAL A 252 -12.29 -20.57 -29.06
N VAL A 253 -12.19 -19.26 -28.82
CA VAL A 253 -12.61 -18.62 -27.57
C VAL A 253 -14.13 -18.71 -27.42
N LYS A 254 -14.56 -19.22 -26.26
CA LYS A 254 -15.99 -19.26 -25.90
C LYS A 254 -16.55 -17.84 -25.74
N PRO A 255 -17.84 -17.62 -26.07
CA PRO A 255 -18.47 -16.33 -25.87
C PRO A 255 -18.41 -15.91 -24.39
N ILE A 256 -18.31 -14.61 -24.16
CA ILE A 256 -18.21 -14.06 -22.81
C ILE A 256 -19.48 -14.35 -21.99
N ASN A 257 -19.30 -14.87 -20.77
CA ASN A 257 -20.40 -15.05 -19.83
C ASN A 257 -20.82 -13.68 -19.27
N LYS A 258 -21.95 -13.14 -19.73
CA LYS A 258 -22.45 -11.83 -19.32
C LYS A 258 -23.14 -11.82 -17.96
N GLU A 259 -23.59 -12.99 -17.49
CA GLU A 259 -24.31 -13.10 -16.22
C GLU A 259 -23.35 -13.29 -15.04
N VAL A 260 -23.12 -12.20 -14.29
CA VAL A 260 -22.48 -12.28 -12.96
C VAL A 260 -23.57 -12.23 -11.89
N LYS A 261 -24.03 -13.40 -11.43
CA LYS A 261 -25.00 -13.50 -10.33
C LYS A 261 -24.31 -13.09 -9.02
N ARG A 262 -24.57 -11.87 -8.56
CA ARG A 262 -24.15 -11.43 -7.22
C ARG A 262 -25.02 -12.10 -6.18
N ARG A 263 -24.42 -12.47 -5.03
CA ARG A 263 -25.16 -13.02 -3.91
C ARG A 263 -26.02 -11.92 -3.29
N GLU A 264 -27.32 -11.99 -3.52
CA GLU A 264 -28.28 -11.15 -2.81
C GLU A 264 -28.48 -11.63 -1.36
N ALA A 265 -28.91 -10.72 -0.49
CA ALA A 265 -29.27 -11.07 0.87
C ALA A 265 -30.39 -12.13 0.85
N ARG A 266 -30.14 -13.28 1.49
CA ARG A 266 -31.12 -14.38 1.56
C ARG A 266 -32.31 -13.93 2.39
N LYS A 267 -33.43 -13.62 1.73
CA LYS A 267 -34.71 -13.34 2.40
C LYS A 267 -35.24 -14.65 3.00
N ASN A 268 -35.60 -14.63 4.29
CA ASN A 268 -36.22 -15.78 4.93
C ASN A 268 -37.63 -15.98 4.34
N PRO A 269 -37.91 -17.12 3.67
CA PRO A 269 -39.21 -17.33 3.06
C PRO A 269 -40.31 -17.32 4.12
N LEU A 270 -40.16 -18.01 5.25
CA LEU A 270 -41.23 -18.10 6.27
C LEU A 270 -41.69 -16.74 6.84
N LYS A 271 -40.82 -15.73 6.81
CA LYS A 271 -41.13 -14.37 7.29
C LYS A 271 -41.46 -13.39 6.16
N ASN A 272 -41.14 -13.70 4.91
CA ASN A 272 -41.32 -12.80 3.78
C ASN A 272 -42.29 -13.42 2.76
N ALA A 273 -43.50 -12.86 2.69
CA ALA A 273 -44.56 -13.38 1.83
C ALA A 273 -44.17 -13.44 0.34
N ALA A 274 -43.44 -12.46 -0.19
CA ALA A 274 -42.98 -12.47 -1.58
C ALA A 274 -41.95 -13.59 -1.84
N ALA A 275 -41.09 -13.87 -0.86
CA ALA A 275 -40.15 -14.99 -0.93
C ALA A 275 -40.86 -16.35 -0.81
N VAL A 276 -41.90 -16.50 0.03
CA VAL A 276 -42.71 -17.74 0.04
C VAL A 276 -43.43 -17.92 -1.29
N LEU A 277 -44.08 -16.87 -1.81
CA LEU A 277 -44.86 -16.98 -3.05
C LEU A 277 -43.99 -17.36 -4.25
N LYS A 278 -42.75 -16.89 -4.28
CA LYS A 278 -41.76 -17.31 -5.30
C LYS A 278 -41.40 -18.80 -5.20
N LEU A 279 -41.46 -19.40 -4.01
CA LEU A 279 -41.16 -20.82 -3.78
C LEU A 279 -42.40 -21.72 -3.83
N ASN A 280 -43.54 -21.20 -3.38
CA ASN A 280 -44.82 -21.91 -3.29
C ASN A 280 -45.95 -20.97 -3.73
N PRO A 281 -46.41 -21.08 -5.00
CA PRO A 281 -47.53 -20.31 -5.53
C PRO A 281 -48.85 -20.54 -4.77
N TYR A 282 -49.07 -21.72 -4.20
CA TYR A 282 -50.28 -22.06 -3.44
C TYR A 282 -50.35 -21.43 -2.05
N PHE A 283 -49.25 -20.83 -1.56
CA PHE A 283 -49.25 -20.16 -0.27
C PHE A 283 -50.29 -19.03 -0.20
N GLY A 284 -50.49 -18.30 -1.31
CA GLY A 284 -51.46 -17.22 -1.38
C GLY A 284 -52.91 -17.71 -1.21
N THR A 285 -53.27 -18.80 -1.88
CA THR A 285 -54.62 -19.39 -1.79
C THR A 285 -54.84 -20.02 -0.41
N ALA A 286 -53.88 -20.78 0.10
CA ALA A 286 -53.94 -21.39 1.42
C ALA A 286 -54.12 -20.34 2.53
N ARG A 287 -53.38 -19.22 2.46
CA ARG A 287 -53.52 -18.13 3.43
C ARG A 287 -54.88 -17.43 3.34
N ARG A 288 -55.42 -17.20 2.14
CA ARG A 288 -56.77 -16.66 1.96
C ARG A 288 -57.83 -17.60 2.56
N MET A 289 -57.73 -18.89 2.26
CA MET A 289 -58.64 -19.90 2.81
C MET A 289 -58.57 -19.96 4.34
N ALA A 290 -57.37 -19.87 4.92
CA ALA A 290 -57.19 -19.84 6.37
C ALA A 290 -57.84 -18.61 7.01
N VAL A 291 -57.68 -17.42 6.43
CA VAL A 291 -58.31 -16.17 6.92
C VAL A 291 -59.83 -16.25 6.83
N LEU A 292 -60.38 -16.76 5.72
CA LEU A 292 -61.82 -16.95 5.58
C LEU A 292 -62.37 -17.97 6.60
N ALA A 293 -61.64 -19.08 6.80
CA ALA A 293 -62.01 -20.08 7.79
C ALA A 293 -61.93 -19.56 9.23
N GLU A 294 -60.94 -18.71 9.55
CA GLU A 294 -60.81 -18.07 10.86
C GLU A 294 -61.97 -17.10 11.13
N ALA A 295 -62.32 -16.26 10.16
CA ALA A 295 -63.47 -15.36 10.25
C ALA A 295 -64.78 -16.14 10.50
N ALA A 296 -64.97 -17.26 9.79
CA ALA A 296 -66.11 -18.15 10.00
C ALA A 296 -66.09 -18.79 11.41
N ARG A 297 -64.93 -19.24 11.89
CA ARG A 297 -64.77 -19.81 13.25
C ARG A 297 -65.06 -18.80 14.35
N VAL A 298 -64.60 -17.56 14.22
CA VAL A 298 -64.87 -16.50 15.21
C VAL A 298 -66.36 -16.20 15.29
N LYS A 299 -67.04 -16.11 14.14
CA LYS A 299 -68.49 -15.94 14.07
C LYS A 299 -69.22 -17.10 14.75
N ALA A 300 -68.91 -18.34 14.37
CA ALA A 300 -69.49 -19.55 14.94
C ALA A 300 -69.21 -19.69 16.46
N ARG A 301 -68.02 -19.29 16.92
CA ARG A 301 -67.68 -19.30 18.36
C ARG A 301 -68.49 -18.26 19.13
N LYS A 302 -68.69 -17.06 18.60
CA LYS A 302 -69.54 -16.03 19.22
C LYS A 302 -71.00 -16.50 19.32
N GLU A 303 -71.52 -17.09 18.25
CA GLU A 303 -72.87 -17.68 18.21
C GLU A 303 -73.00 -18.81 19.24
N LYS A 304 -72.03 -19.74 19.31
CA LYS A 304 -71.99 -20.84 20.29
C LYS A 304 -71.85 -20.37 21.74
N ILE A 305 -71.09 -19.29 21.98
CA ILE A 305 -70.99 -18.69 23.32
C ILE A 305 -72.32 -18.03 23.69
N ASN A 306 -72.97 -17.33 22.76
CA ASN A 306 -74.29 -16.74 23.01
C ASN A 306 -75.37 -17.81 23.25
N SER A 307 -75.35 -18.93 22.52
CA SER A 307 -76.26 -20.06 22.74
C SER A 307 -75.97 -20.83 24.03
N LYS A 308 -74.78 -20.70 24.62
CA LYS A 308 -74.46 -21.22 25.96
C LYS A 308 -74.75 -20.22 27.08
N ARG A 309 -74.90 -18.93 26.74
CA ARG A 309 -75.27 -17.85 27.66
C ARG A 309 -76.78 -17.69 27.82
N THR A 310 -77.59 -18.40 27.04
CA THR A 310 -79.00 -18.62 27.40
C THR A 310 -79.03 -19.37 28.72
N LYS A 311 -79.61 -18.74 29.75
CA LYS A 311 -79.59 -19.23 31.13
C LYS A 311 -80.15 -20.67 31.17
N LEU A 312 -79.39 -21.60 31.75
CA LEU A 312 -79.92 -22.90 32.19
C LEU A 312 -81.18 -22.64 33.01
N SER A 313 -82.20 -23.49 32.88
CA SER A 313 -83.40 -23.35 33.71
C SER A 313 -82.99 -23.39 35.19
N ALA A 314 -83.71 -22.67 36.05
CA ALA A 314 -83.35 -22.58 37.47
C ALA A 314 -83.25 -23.97 38.12
N GLU A 315 -84.03 -24.93 37.63
CA GLU A 315 -84.05 -26.34 38.08
C GLU A 315 -82.79 -27.11 37.68
N GLU A 316 -82.28 -26.93 36.46
CA GLU A 316 -81.05 -27.60 36.01
C GLU A 316 -79.81 -27.04 36.72
N ALA A 317 -79.75 -25.72 36.90
CA ALA A 317 -78.69 -25.09 37.69
C ALA A 317 -78.73 -25.50 39.17
N SER A 318 -79.93 -25.69 39.72
CA SER A 318 -80.17 -26.23 41.06
C SER A 318 -79.65 -27.67 41.19
N LYS A 319 -80.02 -28.57 40.26
CA LYS A 319 -79.57 -29.98 40.26
C LYS A 319 -78.05 -30.11 40.20
N ILE A 320 -77.38 -29.31 39.36
CA ILE A 320 -75.91 -29.33 39.24
C ILE A 320 -75.25 -28.81 40.53
N LYS A 321 -75.77 -27.72 41.11
CA LYS A 321 -75.27 -27.21 42.40
C LYS A 321 -75.55 -28.17 43.55
N ALA A 322 -76.68 -28.88 43.54
CA ALA A 322 -77.05 -29.88 44.53
C ALA A 322 -76.13 -31.10 44.46
N ALA A 323 -75.84 -31.62 43.26
CA ALA A 323 -74.87 -32.69 43.07
C ALA A 323 -73.46 -32.29 43.55
N GLY A 324 -73.02 -31.06 43.25
CA GLY A 324 -71.75 -30.53 43.75
C GLY A 324 -71.72 -30.39 45.28
N LYS A 325 -72.80 -29.86 45.89
CA LYS A 325 -72.93 -29.74 47.35
C LYS A 325 -72.98 -31.09 48.05
N ALA A 326 -73.68 -32.07 47.48
CA ALA A 326 -73.76 -33.43 48.04
C ALA A 326 -72.37 -34.07 48.07
N TRP A 327 -71.58 -33.93 46.99
CA TRP A 327 -70.20 -34.40 46.97
C TRP A 327 -69.32 -33.71 48.03
N TYR A 328 -69.43 -32.38 48.17
CA TYR A 328 -68.69 -31.67 49.22
C TYR A 328 -69.15 -32.03 50.64
N GLN A 329 -70.45 -32.32 50.87
CA GLN A 329 -70.94 -32.76 52.18
C GLN A 329 -70.40 -34.14 52.58
N THR A 330 -70.20 -35.05 51.63
CA THR A 330 -69.54 -36.35 51.90
C THR A 330 -68.07 -36.23 52.33
N MET A 331 -67.46 -35.04 52.23
CA MET A 331 -66.07 -34.78 52.60
C MET A 331 -65.89 -33.94 53.88
N ILE A 332 -66.97 -33.56 54.60
CA ILE A 332 -66.91 -32.58 55.71
C ILE A 332 -66.94 -33.20 57.13
N SER A 333 -67.09 -34.52 57.32
CA SER A 333 -66.98 -35.12 58.67
C SER A 333 -66.43 -36.55 58.67
N ASP A 334 -65.28 -36.75 59.32
CA ASP A 334 -64.63 -38.05 59.59
C ASP A 334 -65.03 -38.64 60.97
N SER A 335 -66.22 -38.32 61.50
CA SER A 335 -66.69 -38.90 62.77
C SER A 335 -68.15 -39.36 62.71
N ASP A 336 -68.33 -40.65 63.03
CA ASP A 336 -69.49 -41.46 63.41
C ASP A 336 -70.73 -41.52 62.48
N TYR A 337 -70.85 -40.70 61.44
CA TYR A 337 -71.96 -40.80 60.46
C TYR A 337 -71.56 -41.30 59.06
N THR A 338 -70.28 -41.56 58.81
CA THR A 338 -69.77 -42.05 57.52
C THR A 338 -69.87 -43.56 57.34
N GLU A 339 -70.16 -44.32 58.40
CA GLU A 339 -70.15 -45.78 58.31
C GLU A 339 -71.29 -46.34 57.42
N PHE A 340 -72.45 -45.69 57.33
CA PHE A 340 -73.59 -46.20 56.55
C PHE A 340 -73.42 -46.10 55.02
N ASP A 341 -72.88 -45.01 54.49
CA ASP A 341 -72.64 -44.84 53.04
C ASP A 341 -71.41 -45.63 52.56
N VAL A 342 -70.41 -45.81 53.42
CA VAL A 342 -69.26 -46.68 53.13
C VAL A 342 -69.67 -48.15 53.14
N PHE A 343 -70.55 -48.58 54.06
CA PHE A 343 -71.01 -49.97 54.14
C PHE A 343 -71.80 -50.40 52.90
N SER A 344 -72.71 -49.56 52.40
CA SER A 344 -73.51 -49.87 51.21
C SER A 344 -72.65 -50.00 49.95
N LYS A 345 -71.62 -49.14 49.82
CA LYS A 345 -70.66 -49.21 48.71
C LYS A 345 -69.71 -50.41 48.83
N TRP A 346 -69.32 -50.82 50.03
CA TRP A 346 -68.48 -52.01 50.23
C TRP A 346 -69.23 -53.32 49.97
N LEU A 347 -70.48 -53.45 50.43
CA LEU A 347 -71.30 -54.63 50.17
C LEU A 347 -71.67 -54.80 48.68
N GLY A 348 -71.84 -53.70 47.94
CA GLY A 348 -72.15 -53.74 46.51
C GLY A 348 -70.96 -53.97 45.57
N VAL A 349 -69.71 -53.94 46.09
CA VAL A 349 -68.49 -54.12 45.30
C VAL A 349 -67.87 -55.51 45.50
N SER A 350 -68.27 -56.27 46.53
CA SER A 350 -67.73 -57.59 46.87
C SER A 350 -68.57 -58.79 46.37
N GLN A 351 -69.18 -58.66 45.18
CA GLN A 351 -69.71 -59.80 44.42
C GLN A 351 -69.02 -59.92 43.06
#